data_AF-A0A962J3V6-F1
#
_entry.id   AF-A0A962J3V6-F1
#
_cell.length_a   1.000
_cell.length_b   1.000
_cell.length_c   1.000
_cell.angle_alpha   90.00
_cell.angle_beta   90.00
_cell.angle_gamma   90.00
#
_symmetry.space_group_name_H-M   'P 1'
#
loop_
_entity.id
_entity.type
_entity.pdbx_description
1 polymer ?
#
loop_
_entity_poly.entity_id
_entity_poly.type
_entity_poly.pdbx_seq_one_letter_code
_entity_poly.pdbx_strand_id
1 'polypeptide(L)' 'MKNIKKALSLFWKLWMYFSTAVVTFLCSLFLAYTVFLWVISDFSPDFLSIDSCLDAGGRWDYEARACEYAADP' A
#
# COMPACT_ATOMS: atom_id res chain seq x y z
N MET A 1 4.61 43.36 -13.68
CA MET A 1 3.56 42.45 -13.15
C MET A 1 3.24 41.24 -14.04
N LYS A 2 3.21 41.33 -15.38
CA LYS A 2 2.86 40.21 -16.28
C LYS A 2 3.79 38.98 -16.17
N ASN A 3 5.08 39.22 -15.96
CA ASN A 3 6.09 38.15 -15.86
C ASN A 3 5.98 37.36 -14.54
N ILE A 4 5.56 38.01 -13.45
CA ILE A 4 5.37 37.39 -12.13
C ILE A 4 4.17 36.45 -12.15
N LYS A 5 3.05 36.85 -12.76
CA LYS A 5 1.86 35.98 -12.90
C LYS A 5 2.15 34.73 -13.72
N LYS A 6 2.96 34.85 -14.78
CA LYS A 6 3.42 33.70 -15.58
C LYS A 6 4.29 32.76 -14.76
N ALA A 7 5.28 33.28 -14.04
CA ALA A 7 6.15 32.48 -13.17
C ALA A 7 5.36 31.72 -12.10
N LEU A 8 4.41 32.39 -11.43
CA LEU A 8 3.54 31.77 -10.44
C LEU A 8 2.67 30.67 -11.05
N SER A 9 2.12 30.88 -12.25
CA SER A 9 1.32 29.86 -12.94
C SER A 9 2.14 28.64 -13.37
N LEU A 10 3.41 28.84 -13.75
CA LEU A 10 4.31 27.75 -14.09
C LEU A 10 4.69 26.95 -12.85
N PHE A 11 5.00 27.64 -11.75
CA PHE A 11 5.28 27.00 -10.47
C PHE A 11 4.10 26.15 -9.99
N TRP A 12 2.87 26.68 -10.06
CA TRP A 12 1.65 25.95 -9.70
C TRP A 12 1.45 24.69 -10.55
N LYS A 13 1.67 24.76 -11.86
CA LYS A 13 1.56 23.60 -12.75
C LYS A 13 2.62 22.54 -12.43
N LEU A 14 3.86 22.96 -12.21
CA LEU A 14 4.96 22.06 -11.85
C LEU A 14 4.67 21.36 -10.52
N TRP A 15 4.20 22.11 -9.52
CA TRP A 15 3.79 21.56 -8.23
C TRP A 15 2.67 20.53 -8.39
N MET A 16 1.62 20.87 -9.14
CA MET A 16 0.52 19.93 -9.40
C MET A 16 1.00 18.65 -10.07
N TYR A 17 1.82 18.74 -11.13
CA TYR A 17 2.33 17.55 -11.81
C TYR A 17 3.22 16.71 -10.91
N PHE A 18 4.07 17.35 -10.12
CA PHE A 18 4.90 16.66 -9.14
C PHE A 18 4.04 15.91 -8.11
N SER A 19 3.05 16.58 -7.51
CA SER A 19 2.13 15.95 -6.56
C SER A 19 1.37 14.78 -7.19
N THR A 20 0.85 14.95 -8.42
CA THR A 20 0.18 13.86 -9.14
C THR A 20 1.11 12.69 -9.40
N ALA A 21 2.35 12.93 -9.82
CA ALA A 21 3.33 11.88 -10.07
C ALA A 21 3.65 11.09 -8.78
N VAL A 22 3.85 11.79 -7.66
CA VAL A 22 4.09 11.16 -6.36
C VAL A 22 2.91 10.29 -5.94
N VAL A 23 1.68 10.80 -6.03
CA VAL A 23 0.47 10.03 -5.67
C VAL A 23 0.34 8.79 -6.55
N THR A 24 0.48 8.93 -7.87
CA THR A 24 0.41 7.81 -8.81
C THR A 24 1.47 6.75 -8.51
N PHE A 25 2.69 7.17 -8.17
CA PHE A 25 3.77 6.26 -7.80
C PHE A 25 3.43 5.48 -6.52
N LEU A 26 2.97 6.16 -5.47
CA LEU A 26 2.59 5.52 -4.21
C LEU A 26 1.41 4.55 -4.40
N CYS A 27 0.39 4.93 -5.18
CA CYS A 27 -0.72 4.04 -5.51
C CYS A 27 -0.26 2.79 -6.28
N SER A 28 0.68 2.96 -7.21
CA SER A 28 1.25 1.84 -7.98
C SER A 28 2.04 0.89 -7.09
N LEU A 29 2.83 1.42 -6.15
CA LEU A 29 3.55 0.60 -5.17
C LEU A 29 2.61 -0.17 -4.26
N PHE A 30 1.58 0.50 -3.73
CA PHE A 30 0.58 -0.14 -2.89
C PHE A 30 -0.12 -1.29 -3.64
N LEU A 31 -0.57 -1.04 -4.87
CA LEU A 31 -1.22 -2.05 -5.69
C LEU A 31 -0.28 -3.24 -5.96
N ALA A 32 0.98 -2.98 -6.31
CA ALA A 32 1.96 -4.03 -6.56
C ALA A 32 2.21 -4.88 -5.32
N TYR A 33 2.32 -4.26 -4.14
CA TYR A 33 2.48 -4.97 -2.87
C TYR A 33 1.26 -5.82 -2.52
N THR A 34 0.04 -5.27 -2.66
CA THR A 34 -1.20 -6.02 -2.44
C THR A 34 -1.33 -7.22 -3.38
N VAL A 35 -1.02 -7.06 -4.67
CA VAL A 35 -1.03 -8.16 -5.65
C VAL A 35 0.02 -9.20 -5.29
N PHE A 36 1.22 -8.79 -4.88
CA PHE A 36 2.27 -9.70 -4.44
C PHE A 36 1.81 -10.55 -3.25
N LEU A 37 1.23 -9.95 -2.21
CA LEU A 37 0.68 -10.69 -1.06
C LEU A 37 -0.41 -11.67 -1.48
N TRP A 38 -1.33 -11.24 -2.33
CA TRP A 38 -2.39 -12.11 -2.85
C TRP A 38 -1.84 -13.33 -3.60
N VAL A 39 -0.79 -13.15 -4.40
CA VAL A 39 -0.14 -14.25 -5.14
C VAL A 39 0.59 -15.22 -4.20
N ILE A 40 1.35 -14.74 -3.22
CA ILE A 40 2.10 -15.62 -2.31
C ILE A 40 1.18 -16.36 -1.31
N SER A 41 -0.02 -15.83 -1.06
CA SER A 41 -1.06 -16.48 -0.27
C SER A 41 -1.98 -17.39 -1.11
N ASP A 42 -1.49 -17.88 -2.25
CA ASP A 42 -2.22 -18.78 -3.17
C ASP A 42 -3.60 -18.23 -3.59
N PHE A 43 -3.63 -16.93 -3.89
CA PHE A 43 -4.84 -16.20 -4.27
C PHE A 43 -5.96 -16.21 -3.20
N SER A 44 -5.62 -16.53 -1.95
CA SER A 44 -6.56 -16.53 -0.83
C SER A 44 -7.23 -15.15 -0.66
N PRO A 45 -8.56 -15.08 -0.48
CA PRO A 45 -9.24 -13.83 -0.15
C PRO A 45 -8.83 -13.27 1.23
N ASP A 46 -8.18 -14.09 2.07
CA ASP A 46 -7.72 -13.71 3.41
C ASP A 46 -6.26 -13.24 3.43
N PHE A 47 -5.62 -13.02 2.27
CA PHE A 47 -4.19 -12.71 2.20
C PHE A 47 -3.75 -11.55 3.11
N LEU A 48 -4.57 -10.52 3.29
CA LEU A 48 -4.28 -9.42 4.24
C LEU A 48 -4.36 -9.85 5.70
N SER A 49 -5.27 -10.76 6.04
CA SER A 49 -5.39 -11.33 7.39
C SER A 49 -4.25 -12.31 7.68
N ILE A 50 -3.84 -13.09 6.67
CA ILE A 50 -2.68 -13.97 6.72
C ILE A 50 -1.41 -13.15 6.98
N ASP A 51 -1.17 -12.11 6.17
CA ASP A 51 -0.02 -11.22 6.30
C ASP A 51 0.02 -10.55 7.69
N SER A 52 -1.10 -9.94 8.12
CA SER A 52 -1.19 -9.33 9.45
C SER A 52 -0.96 -10.32 10.60
N CYS A 53 -1.36 -11.59 10.44
CA CYS A 53 -1.14 -12.62 11.43
C CYS A 53 0.35 -12.96 11.55
N LEU A 54 1.01 -13.18 10.40
CA LEU A 54 2.43 -13.54 10.34
C LEU A 54 3.33 -12.39 10.80
N ASP A 55 2.99 -11.14 10.47
CA ASP A 55 3.71 -9.95 10.90
C ASP A 55 3.64 -9.73 12.42
N ALA A 56 2.53 -10.12 13.04
CA ALA A 56 2.36 -10.10 14.49
C ALA A 56 3.03 -11.31 15.18
N GLY A 57 3.72 -12.18 14.44
CA GLY A 57 4.36 -13.39 14.97
C GLY A 57 3.40 -14.54 15.27
N GLY A 58 2.15 -14.44 14.81
CA GLY A 58 1.16 -15.50 14.90
C GLY A 58 1.34 -16.59 13.83
N ARG A 59 0.51 -17.63 13.93
CA ARG A 59 0.39 -18.70 12.94
C ARG A 59 -1.02 -18.69 12.36
N TRP A 60 -1.13 -18.64 11.04
CA TRP A 60 -2.43 -18.70 10.38
C TRP A 60 -2.95 -20.15 10.31
N ASP A 61 -4.17 -20.37 10.80
CA ASP A 61 -4.94 -21.59 10.57
C ASP A 61 -5.80 -21.43 9.30
N TYR A 62 -5.45 -22.19 8.26
CA TYR A 62 -6.13 -22.15 6.97
C TYR A 62 -7.52 -22.81 6.98
N GLU A 63 -7.78 -23.74 7.90
CA GLU A 63 -9.08 -24.40 8.04
C GLU A 63 -10.05 -23.52 8.84
N ALA A 64 -9.59 -22.99 9.99
CA ALA A 64 -10.39 -22.11 10.83
C ALA A 64 -10.46 -20.66 10.32
N ARG A 65 -9.61 -20.29 9.36
CA ARG A 65 -9.42 -18.91 8.84
C ARG A 65 -9.17 -17.92 9.98
N ALA A 66 -8.32 -18.31 10.92
CA ALA A 66 -8.05 -17.57 12.14
C ALA A 66 -6.55 -17.51 12.43
N CYS A 67 -6.13 -16.45 13.12
CA CYS A 67 -4.75 -16.32 13.59
C CYS A 67 -4.62 -16.92 15.00
N GLU A 68 -3.68 -17.85 15.16
CA GLU A 68 -3.29 -18.41 16.43
C GLU A 68 -2.04 -17.70 16.94
N TYR A 69 -2.12 -17.10 18.11
CA TYR A 69 -0.94 -16.61 18.81
C TYR A 69 -0.49 -17.67 19.80
N ALA A 70 0.82 -17.86 19.95
CA ALA A 70 1.32 -18.61 21.09
C ALA A 70 0.77 -17.94 22.36
N ALA A 71 0.14 -18.72 23.24
CA ALA A 71 -0.18 -18.22 24.56
C ALA A 71 1.16 -17.85 25.21
N ASP A 72 1.37 -16.55 25.45
CA ASP A 72 2.46 -16.12 26.32
C ASP A 72 2.31 -16.89 27.66
N PRO A 73 3.38 -17.54 28.16
CA PRO A 73 3.36 -18.23 29.45
C PRO A 73 3.06 -17.31 30.62
#